data_AF-A0A6A3GCF0-F1
#
_entry.id   AF-A0A6A3GCF0-F1
#
_cell.length_a   1.000
_cell.length_b   1.000
_cell.length_c   1.000
_cell.angle_alpha   90.00
_cell.angle_beta   90.00
_cell.angle_gamma   90.00
#
_symmetry.space_group_name_H-M   'P 1'
#
loop_
_entity.id
_entity.type
_entity.pdbx_description
1 polymer ?
#
loop_
_entity_poly.entity_id
_entity_poly.type
_entity_poly.pdbx_seq_one_letter_code
_entity_poly.pdbx_strand_id
1 'polypeptide(L)'
;MKVIPSVMALGAFVTALVFSPEAARAQIVEAEPGTELFDQFRPVYHFQAREKWMNDPCAPYYDEATGLYHMFYQSNPNSTIWGNMTWGHAVSK
;
A
#
# COMPACT_ATOMS: atom_id res chain seq x y z
N MET A 1 -28.66 47.18 -0.74
CA MET A 1 -28.61 45.80 -0.20
C MET A 1 -27.32 45.62 0.58
N LYS A 2 -27.37 45.38 1.89
CA LYS A 2 -26.16 45.12 2.70
C LYS A 2 -25.78 43.66 2.51
N VAL A 3 -24.71 43.40 1.75
CA VAL A 3 -24.18 42.06 1.56
C VAL A 3 -23.54 41.63 2.88
N ILE A 4 -23.98 40.50 3.43
CA ILE A 4 -23.48 39.97 4.70
C ILE A 4 -22.11 39.32 4.42
N PRO A 5 -21.01 39.76 5.06
CA PRO A 5 -19.64 39.32 4.74
C PRO A 5 -19.46 37.80 4.76
N SER A 6 -20.20 37.09 5.61
CA SER A 6 -20.18 35.64 5.75
C SER A 6 -20.67 34.90 4.49
N VAL A 7 -21.60 35.47 3.73
CA VAL A 7 -22.12 34.88 2.49
C VAL A 7 -21.09 34.96 1.37
N MET A 8 -20.31 36.05 1.31
CA MET A 8 -19.20 36.20 0.36
C MET A 8 -18.03 35.26 0.69
N ALA A 9 -17.72 35.07 1.98
CA ALA A 9 -16.67 34.17 2.43
C ALA A 9 -17.01 32.69 2.13
N LEU A 10 -18.26 32.27 2.35
CA LEU A 10 -18.72 30.92 2.00
C LEU A 10 -18.74 30.69 0.49
N GLY A 11 -19.19 31.68 -0.29
CA GLY A 11 -19.17 31.63 -1.75
C GLY A 11 -17.76 31.51 -2.32
N ALA A 12 -16.79 32.26 -1.79
CA ALA A 12 -15.38 32.17 -2.19
C ALA A 12 -14.76 30.81 -1.83
N PHE A 13 -15.09 30.25 -0.66
CA PHE A 13 -14.62 28.93 -0.22
C PHE A 13 -15.16 27.78 -1.09
N VAL A 14 -16.46 27.80 -1.40
CA VAL A 14 -17.07 26.81 -2.31
C VAL A 14 -16.52 26.94 -3.72
N THR A 15 -16.29 28.17 -4.20
CA THR A 15 -15.68 28.42 -5.51
C THR A 15 -14.23 27.90 -5.56
N ALA A 16 -13.43 28.10 -4.51
CA ALA A 16 -12.08 27.57 -4.43
C ALA A 16 -12.03 26.03 -4.47
N LEU A 17 -13.00 25.35 -3.86
CA LEU A 17 -13.12 23.89 -3.90
C LEU A 17 -13.56 23.35 -5.27
N VAL A 18 -14.39 24.10 -6.01
CA VAL A 18 -14.86 23.67 -7.35
C VAL A 18 -13.82 23.96 -8.45
N PHE A 19 -13.07 25.06 -8.35
CA PHE A 19 -12.14 25.50 -9.40
C PHE A 19 -10.67 25.15 -9.15
N SER A 20 -10.30 24.71 -7.94
CA SER A 20 -8.92 24.29 -7.60
C SER A 20 -8.89 22.85 -7.05
N PRO A 21 -9.21 21.83 -7.88
CA PRO A 21 -9.23 20.42 -7.46
C PRO A 21 -7.87 19.91 -6.97
N GLU A 22 -6.80 20.65 -7.26
CA GLU A 22 -5.44 20.38 -6.81
C GLU A 22 -5.28 20.49 -5.28
N ALA A 23 -6.07 21.36 -4.64
CA ALA A 23 -6.06 21.52 -3.17
C ALA A 23 -6.70 20.33 -2.42
N ALA A 24 -7.51 19.52 -3.10
CA ALA A 24 -8.22 18.37 -2.50
C ALA A 24 -7.57 17.01 -2.82
N ARG A 25 -6.54 16.99 -3.68
CA ARG A 25 -5.91 15.74 -4.10
C ARG A 25 -4.78 15.40 -3.14
N ALA A 26 -5.08 14.55 -2.16
CA ALA A 26 -4.04 13.89 -1.38
C ALA A 26 -3.06 13.23 -2.37
N GLN A 27 -1.79 13.61 -2.30
CA GLN A 27 -0.75 12.92 -3.05
C GLN A 27 -0.60 11.52 -2.45
N ILE A 28 -0.98 10.50 -3.21
CA ILE A 28 -0.67 9.12 -2.85
C ILE A 28 0.83 8.97 -3.10
N VAL A 29 1.59 9.01 -2.01
CA VAL A 29 3.02 8.71 -2.02
C VAL A 29 3.18 7.22 -1.80
N GLU A 30 3.87 6.54 -2.72
CA GLU A 30 4.18 5.13 -2.53
C GLU A 30 5.23 4.98 -1.43
N ALA A 31 5.01 4.03 -0.52
CA ALA A 31 5.95 3.73 0.53
C ALA A 31 7.10 2.89 -0.05
N GLU A 32 8.24 3.51 -0.34
CA GLU A 32 9.39 2.81 -0.89
C GLU A 32 10.18 2.04 0.18
N PRO A 33 10.71 0.85 -0.13
CA PRO A 33 11.49 0.04 0.81
C PRO A 33 12.62 0.83 1.48
N GLY A 34 12.73 0.73 2.81
CA GLY A 34 13.75 1.41 3.61
C GLY A 34 13.42 2.86 3.99
N THR A 35 12.20 3.34 3.70
CA THR A 35 11.69 4.63 4.19
C THR A 35 10.92 4.47 5.51
N GLU A 36 10.85 5.53 6.31
CA GLU A 36 10.03 5.54 7.53
C GLU A 36 8.57 5.19 7.23
N LEU A 37 8.02 5.69 6.11
CA LEU A 37 6.66 5.38 5.68
C LEU A 37 6.44 3.88 5.39
N PHE A 38 7.45 3.21 4.83
CA PHE A 38 7.38 1.77 4.57
C PHE A 38 7.42 0.93 5.83
N ASP A 39 8.21 1.34 6.82
CA ASP A 39 8.39 0.60 8.07
C ASP A 39 7.32 0.94 9.13
N GLN A 40 6.64 2.08 9.01
CA GLN A 40 5.70 2.62 10.00
C GLN A 40 4.64 1.61 10.49
N PHE A 41 4.11 0.79 9.58
CA PHE A 41 3.04 -0.18 9.86
C PHE A 41 3.41 -1.62 9.47
N ARG A 42 4.68 -1.88 9.18
CA ARG A 42 5.12 -3.15 8.62
C ARG A 42 5.31 -4.20 9.73
N PRO A 43 4.63 -5.36 9.69
CA PRO A 43 4.82 -6.42 10.67
C PRO A 43 6.27 -6.91 10.73
N VAL A 44 6.77 -7.26 11.93
CA VAL A 44 8.16 -7.76 12.09
C VAL A 44 8.26 -9.20 12.61
N TYR A 45 7.14 -9.79 13.05
CA TYR A 45 7.10 -11.14 13.63
C TYR A 45 6.42 -12.20 12.76
N HIS A 46 5.71 -11.77 11.72
CA HIS A 46 4.98 -12.66 10.82
C HIS A 46 5.60 -12.62 9.43
N PHE A 47 5.42 -13.72 8.69
CA PHE A 47 5.84 -13.77 7.30
C PHE A 47 5.12 -12.71 6.45
N GLN A 48 5.87 -12.04 5.59
CA GLN A 48 5.38 -11.13 4.56
C GLN A 48 6.37 -11.11 3.39
N ALA A 49 5.88 -10.77 2.19
CA ALA A 49 6.73 -10.50 1.04
C ALA A 49 7.66 -9.33 1.33
N ARG A 50 8.83 -9.29 0.68
CA ARG A 50 9.83 -8.23 0.87
C ARG A 50 9.26 -6.83 0.64
N GLU A 51 8.38 -6.69 -0.35
CA GLU A 51 7.75 -5.44 -0.77
C GLU A 51 6.55 -5.74 -1.68
N LYS A 52 5.78 -4.70 -2.00
CA LYS A 52 4.68 -4.72 -2.99
C LYS A 52 3.57 -5.74 -2.64
N TRP A 53 2.84 -6.23 -3.64
CA TRP A 53 1.65 -7.07 -3.43
C TRP A 53 2.00 -8.53 -3.11
N MET A 54 1.32 -9.07 -2.11
CA MET A 54 1.25 -10.50 -1.82
C MET A 54 -0.18 -10.91 -1.49
N ASN A 55 -0.50 -12.18 -1.76
CA ASN A 55 -1.74 -12.79 -1.28
C ASN A 55 -1.51 -14.25 -0.85
N ASP A 56 -2.46 -15.14 -1.13
CA ASP A 56 -2.61 -16.47 -0.56
C ASP A 56 -1.33 -17.32 -0.58
N PRO A 57 -1.07 -18.09 0.49
CA PRO A 57 0.01 -19.06 0.52
C PRO A 57 -0.26 -20.16 -0.52
N CYS A 58 0.81 -20.60 -1.17
CA CYS A 58 0.80 -21.59 -2.23
C CYS A 58 1.75 -22.74 -1.86
N ALA A 59 1.29 -23.98 -2.08
CA ALA A 59 2.09 -25.21 -1.97
C ALA A 59 3.03 -25.30 -0.74
N PRO A 60 2.55 -25.09 0.51
CA PRO A 60 3.39 -25.25 1.68
C PRO A 60 3.79 -26.72 1.85
N TYR A 61 5.08 -26.98 2.11
CA TYR A 61 5.58 -28.32 2.40
C TYR A 61 6.81 -28.28 3.33
N TYR A 62 7.11 -29.41 3.96
CA TYR A 62 8.34 -29.62 4.71
C TYR A 62 9.28 -30.53 3.91
N ASP A 63 10.53 -30.11 3.74
CA ASP A 63 11.58 -30.87 3.08
C ASP A 63 12.40 -31.61 4.14
N GLU A 64 12.18 -32.92 4.27
CA GLU A 64 12.91 -33.76 5.24
C GLU A 64 14.41 -33.84 4.95
N ALA A 65 14.84 -33.69 3.69
CA ALA A 65 16.25 -33.79 3.31
C ALA A 65 17.04 -32.54 3.73
N THR A 66 16.41 -31.37 3.69
CA THR A 66 17.05 -30.10 4.08
C THR A 66 16.67 -29.61 5.48
N GLY A 67 15.59 -30.15 6.06
CA GLY A 67 15.04 -29.72 7.35
C GLY A 67 14.36 -28.34 7.29
N LEU A 68 13.82 -27.96 6.13
CA LEU A 68 13.23 -26.64 5.90
C LEU A 68 11.73 -26.72 5.63
N TYR A 69 10.98 -25.78 6.19
CA TYR A 69 9.63 -25.46 5.74
C TYR A 69 9.73 -24.55 4.53
N HIS A 70 9.07 -24.94 3.44
CA HIS A 70 8.92 -24.15 2.23
C HIS A 70 7.50 -23.59 2.16
N MET A 71 7.38 -22.30 1.88
CA MET A 71 6.10 -21.65 1.62
C MET A 71 6.24 -20.75 0.40
N PHE A 72 5.34 -20.93 -0.56
CA PHE A 72 5.18 -20.00 -1.67
C PHE A 72 3.98 -19.09 -1.38
N TYR A 73 3.88 -18.00 -2.13
CA TYR A 73 2.76 -17.07 -2.04
C TYR A 73 2.60 -16.38 -3.38
N GLN A 74 1.37 -16.05 -3.75
CA GLN A 74 1.13 -15.22 -4.93
C GLN A 74 1.72 -13.81 -4.70
N SER A 75 2.42 -13.28 -5.69
CA SER A 75 3.10 -11.98 -5.61
C SER A 75 3.07 -11.22 -6.92
N ASN A 76 2.90 -9.90 -6.83
CA ASN A 76 3.23 -8.96 -7.91
C ASN A 76 4.48 -8.17 -7.50
N PRO A 77 5.65 -8.44 -8.11
CA PRO A 77 6.87 -7.72 -7.78
C PRO A 77 6.87 -6.27 -8.28
N ASN A 78 5.94 -5.91 -9.19
CA ASN A 78 5.94 -4.63 -9.88
C ASN A 78 4.90 -3.63 -9.33
N SER A 79 4.03 -4.05 -8.41
CA SER A 79 2.96 -3.16 -7.92
C SER A 79 2.37 -3.61 -6.58
N THR A 80 1.82 -2.66 -5.84
CA THR A 80 1.06 -2.85 -4.60
C THR A 80 -0.40 -3.26 -4.84
N ILE A 81 -0.77 -3.57 -6.08
CA ILE A 81 -2.08 -4.11 -6.45
C ILE A 81 -1.94 -5.46 -7.17
N TRP A 82 -3.04 -6.23 -7.16
CA TRP A 82 -3.11 -7.49 -7.89
C TRP A 82 -2.88 -7.30 -9.41
N GLY A 83 -2.14 -8.23 -10.00
CA GLY A 83 -1.77 -8.29 -11.42
C GLY A 83 -0.37 -8.89 -11.60
N ASN A 84 -0.01 -9.33 -12.82
CA ASN A 84 1.33 -9.88 -13.09
C ASN A 84 1.80 -10.94 -12.07
N MET A 85 0.96 -11.95 -11.83
CA MET A 85 1.17 -12.92 -10.75
C MET A 85 2.37 -13.83 -10.99
N THR A 86 3.18 -13.93 -9.94
CA THR A 86 4.31 -14.85 -9.81
C THR A 86 4.21 -15.56 -8.46
N TRP A 87 4.99 -16.61 -8.27
CA TRP A 87 5.16 -17.21 -6.94
C TRP A 87 6.43 -16.67 -6.30
N GLY A 88 6.24 -15.92 -5.21
CA GLY A 88 7.31 -15.66 -4.27
C GLY A 88 7.60 -16.94 -3.46
N HIS A 89 8.83 -17.08 -2.99
CA HIS A 89 9.28 -18.24 -2.23
C HIS A 89 9.99 -17.79 -0.95
N ALA A 90 9.66 -18.44 0.16
CA ALA A 90 10.32 -18.28 1.44
C ALA A 90 10.56 -19.63 2.12
N VAL A 91 11.56 -19.67 2.99
CA VAL A 91 11.92 -20.85 3.78
C VAL A 91 12.09 -20.50 5.26
N SER A 92 11.74 -21.43 6.15
CA SER A 92 12.02 -21.37 7.58
C SER A 92 12.64 -22.68 8.06
N LYS A 93 13.36 -22.63 9.18
CA LYS A 93 13.72 -23.79 9.99
C LYS A 93 12.66 -24.01 11.07
#